data_AF-A0A4Q1IRV4-F1
#
_entry.id   AF-A0A4Q1IRV4-F1
#
_cell.length_a   1.000
_cell.length_b   1.000
_cell.length_c   1.000
_cell.angle_alpha   90.00
_cell.angle_beta   90.00
_cell.angle_gamma   90.00
#
_symmetry.space_group_name_H-M   'P 1'
#
loop_
_entity.id
_entity.type
_entity.pdbx_description
1 polymer ?
#
loop_
_entity_poly.entity_id
_entity_poly.type
_entity_poly.pdbx_seq_one_letter_code
_entity_poly.pdbx_strand_id
1 'polypeptide(L)'
;MGLFKWMMRTGKNAPGGTSRVMTENYYSLFYEGNHTKESVLALLNFRNMAYHKTIGYGLSENLLDELSEEFYNKIPVIIFCICYFENFFKENQKQLFIKEKNLLFEVILGEYNKLCPSNERIANSSISSSTLDYALAIINQHIY
;
A
#
# COMPACT_ATOMS: atom_id res chain seq x y z
N MET A 1 -29.00 -4.44 8.58
CA MET A 1 -27.93 -4.66 7.59
C MET A 1 -26.54 -4.62 8.26
N GLY A 2 -26.26 -5.49 9.25
CA GLY A 2 -25.24 -5.20 10.27
C GLY A 2 -24.12 -6.24 10.48
N LEU A 3 -24.43 -7.54 10.50
CA LEU A 3 -23.45 -8.55 10.96
C LEU A 3 -22.54 -9.08 9.84
N PHE A 4 -23.10 -9.34 8.66
CA PHE A 4 -22.35 -9.89 7.52
C PHE A 4 -21.35 -8.88 6.93
N LYS A 5 -21.72 -7.60 6.85
CA LYS A 5 -20.83 -6.50 6.45
C LYS A 5 -19.71 -6.26 7.47
N TRP A 6 -19.95 -6.55 8.75
CA TRP A 6 -18.95 -6.42 9.80
C TRP A 6 -17.98 -7.62 9.80
N MET A 7 -18.49 -8.86 9.68
CA MET A 7 -17.67 -10.07 9.55
C MET A 7 -16.77 -10.07 8.31
N MET A 8 -17.27 -9.57 7.16
CA MET A 8 -16.46 -9.36 5.96
C MET A 8 -15.42 -8.25 6.11
N ARG A 9 -15.53 -7.37 7.11
CA ARG A 9 -14.58 -6.28 7.40
C ARG A 9 -13.54 -6.67 8.44
N THR A 10 -13.91 -7.38 9.51
CA THR A 10 -13.01 -7.68 10.64
C THR A 10 -12.56 -9.13 10.69
N GLY A 11 -13.09 -9.99 9.81
CA GLY A 11 -12.68 -11.39 9.72
C GLY A 11 -11.22 -11.55 9.30
N LYS A 12 -10.56 -12.57 9.86
CA LYS A 12 -9.29 -13.09 9.34
C LYS A 12 -9.47 -13.35 7.83
N ASN A 13 -8.67 -12.70 6.98
CA ASN A 13 -8.73 -12.73 5.50
C ASN A 13 -9.82 -11.86 4.84
N ALA A 14 -10.37 -10.87 5.54
CA ALA A 14 -11.21 -9.84 4.92
C ALA A 14 -10.49 -9.12 3.75
N PRO A 15 -11.18 -8.84 2.62
CA PRO A 15 -10.62 -7.99 1.57
C PRO A 15 -10.14 -6.65 2.13
N GLY A 16 -8.96 -6.21 1.69
CA GLY A 16 -8.35 -4.95 2.14
C GLY A 16 -7.71 -4.99 3.53
N GLY A 17 -7.61 -6.16 4.18
CA GLY A 17 -6.97 -6.30 5.51
C GLY A 17 -5.55 -5.72 5.58
N THR A 18 -4.70 -6.00 4.59
CA THR A 18 -3.34 -5.42 4.50
C THR A 18 -3.39 -3.90 4.41
N SER A 19 -4.27 -3.36 3.55
CA SER A 19 -4.43 -1.91 3.40
C SER A 19 -4.84 -1.24 4.70
N ARG A 20 -5.74 -1.87 5.46
CA ARG A 20 -6.20 -1.37 6.75
C ARG A 20 -5.06 -1.29 7.77
N VAL A 21 -4.34 -2.39 7.96
CA VAL A 21 -3.22 -2.48 8.91
C VAL A 21 -2.14 -1.45 8.57
N MET A 22 -1.80 -1.32 7.29
CA MET A 22 -0.80 -0.34 6.84
C MET A 22 -1.26 1.09 7.04
N THR A 23 -2.54 1.39 6.81
CA THR A 23 -3.12 2.71 7.04
C THR A 23 -3.17 3.05 8.54
N GLU A 24 -3.57 2.10 9.39
CA GLU A 24 -3.59 2.28 10.85
C GLU A 24 -2.19 2.54 11.38
N ASN A 25 -1.19 1.75 10.96
CA ASN A 25 0.21 1.96 11.36
C ASN A 25 0.72 3.32 10.90
N TYR A 26 0.39 3.74 9.67
CA TYR A 26 0.74 5.05 9.16
C TYR A 26 0.22 6.16 10.07
N TYR A 27 -1.09 6.21 10.31
CA TYR A 27 -1.68 7.29 11.09
C TYR A 27 -1.35 7.24 12.59
N SER A 28 -1.10 6.06 13.15
CA SER A 28 -0.83 5.90 14.58
C SER A 28 0.65 6.05 14.97
N LEU A 29 1.58 5.67 14.08
CA LEU A 29 3.00 5.60 14.42
C LEU A 29 3.87 6.58 13.65
N PHE A 30 3.48 6.98 12.44
CA PHE A 30 4.37 7.68 11.51
C PHE A 30 3.85 9.06 11.08
N TYR A 31 2.54 9.28 11.10
CA TYR A 31 1.93 10.55 10.70
C TYR A 31 1.95 11.56 11.85
N GLU A 32 2.76 12.59 11.70
CA GLU A 32 2.87 13.70 12.66
C GLU A 32 1.96 14.89 12.30
N GLY A 33 0.80 14.62 11.71
CA GLY A 33 -0.12 15.66 11.25
C GLY A 33 0.18 16.19 9.84
N ASN A 34 1.19 15.66 9.14
CA ASN A 34 1.51 15.97 7.75
C ASN A 34 2.06 14.76 7.00
N HIS A 35 1.83 14.70 5.68
CA HIS A 35 2.44 13.70 4.81
C HIS A 35 3.86 14.13 4.42
N THR A 36 4.89 13.46 4.96
CA THR A 36 6.30 13.70 4.63
C THR A 36 6.96 12.46 4.06
N LYS A 37 8.08 12.66 3.35
CA LYS A 37 8.93 11.57 2.85
C LYS A 37 9.37 10.67 4.01
N GLU A 38 9.76 11.27 5.12
CA GLU A 38 10.25 10.57 6.31
C GLU A 38 9.19 9.65 6.91
N SER A 39 7.93 10.11 7.02
CA SER A 39 6.82 9.28 7.52
C SER A 39 6.55 8.08 6.61
N VAL A 40 6.64 8.28 5.30
CA VAL A 40 6.43 7.20 4.32
C VAL A 40 7.61 6.23 4.30
N LEU A 41 8.83 6.73 4.37
CA LEU A 41 10.03 5.92 4.47
C LEU A 41 10.03 5.10 5.76
N ALA A 42 9.55 5.65 6.89
CA ALA A 42 9.36 4.92 8.13
C ALA A 42 8.36 3.75 7.98
N LEU A 43 7.21 3.99 7.33
CA LEU A 43 6.23 2.94 7.03
C LEU A 43 6.82 1.84 6.15
N LEU A 44 7.56 2.23 5.09
CA LEU A 44 8.23 1.31 4.17
C LEU A 44 9.28 0.46 4.90
N ASN A 45 10.14 1.08 5.70
CA ASN A 45 11.16 0.38 6.50
C ASN A 45 10.53 -0.57 7.51
N PHE A 46 9.48 -0.13 8.22
CA PHE A 46 8.75 -0.97 9.16
C PHE A 46 8.22 -2.23 8.46
N ARG A 47 7.65 -2.09 7.26
CA ARG A 47 7.16 -3.23 6.50
C ARG A 47 8.29 -4.09 5.96
N ASN A 48 9.37 -3.48 5.48
CA ASN A 48 10.52 -4.18 4.93
C ASN A 48 11.22 -5.06 5.99
N MET A 49 11.33 -4.58 7.23
CA MET A 49 11.80 -5.38 8.36
C MET A 49 10.97 -6.65 8.57
N ALA A 50 9.65 -6.59 8.36
CA ALA A 50 8.79 -7.76 8.45
C ALA A 50 9.06 -8.76 7.31
N TYR A 51 9.37 -8.28 6.10
CA TYR A 51 9.72 -9.14 4.97
C TYR A 51 11.03 -9.89 5.18
N HIS A 52 12.09 -9.18 5.59
CA HIS A 52 13.36 -9.84 5.94
C HIS A 52 13.17 -10.95 6.97
N LYS A 53 12.27 -10.76 7.96
CA LYS A 53 11.97 -11.78 8.98
C LYS A 53 11.12 -12.95 8.47
N THR A 54 10.22 -12.73 7.51
CA THR A 54 9.18 -13.72 7.14
C THR A 54 9.49 -14.49 5.85
N ILE A 55 10.05 -13.80 4.85
CA ILE A 55 10.33 -14.35 3.52
C ILE A 55 11.83 -14.34 3.17
N GLY A 56 12.68 -13.81 4.05
CA GLY A 56 14.15 -13.83 3.89
C GLY A 56 14.67 -12.87 2.81
N TYR A 57 13.80 -12.08 2.20
CA TYR A 57 14.11 -11.08 1.18
C TYR A 57 13.28 -9.82 1.44
N GLY A 58 13.80 -8.66 1.04
CA GLY A 58 13.18 -7.35 1.25
C GLY A 58 13.43 -6.43 0.06
N LEU A 59 12.79 -5.27 0.09
CA LEU A 59 13.01 -4.17 -0.84
C LEU A 59 14.40 -3.56 -0.57
N SER A 60 15.12 -3.19 -1.64
CA SER A 60 16.40 -2.49 -1.52
C SER A 60 16.21 -1.09 -0.92
N GLU A 61 17.22 -0.57 -0.22
CA GLU A 61 17.18 0.78 0.34
C GLU A 61 16.93 1.84 -0.76
N ASN A 62 17.56 1.69 -1.92
CA ASN A 62 17.35 2.57 -3.07
C ASN A 62 15.89 2.59 -3.53
N LEU A 63 15.23 1.42 -3.58
CA LEU A 63 13.82 1.34 -3.95
C LEU A 63 12.92 1.98 -2.88
N LEU A 64 13.24 1.81 -1.60
CA LEU A 64 12.48 2.46 -0.52
C LEU A 64 12.57 3.98 -0.61
N ASP A 65 13.78 4.50 -0.83
CA ASP A 65 14.01 5.93 -1.00
C ASP A 65 13.27 6.48 -2.22
N GLU A 66 13.36 5.81 -3.37
CA GLU A 66 12.67 6.22 -4.60
C GLU A 66 11.14 6.22 -4.43
N LEU A 67 10.57 5.15 -3.84
CA LEU A 67 9.13 5.10 -3.57
C LEU A 67 8.69 6.21 -2.60
N SER A 68 9.50 6.50 -1.58
CA SER A 68 9.19 7.57 -0.63
C SER A 68 9.25 8.95 -1.28
N GLU A 69 10.22 9.20 -2.17
CA GLU A 69 10.36 10.48 -2.88
C GLU A 69 9.17 10.72 -3.84
N GLU A 70 8.82 9.71 -4.65
CA GLU A 70 7.79 9.84 -5.69
C GLU A 70 6.36 9.90 -5.12
N PHE A 71 6.12 9.19 -4.02
CA PHE A 71 4.77 8.93 -3.53
C PHE A 71 4.54 9.30 -2.06
N TYR A 72 5.37 10.14 -1.42
CA TYR A 72 5.18 10.53 -0.01
C TYR A 72 3.78 11.10 0.28
N ASN A 73 3.21 11.83 -0.68
CA ASN A 73 1.88 12.43 -0.57
C ASN A 73 0.74 11.53 -1.11
N LYS A 74 1.03 10.26 -1.41
CA LYS A 74 0.09 9.29 -2.00
C LYS A 74 0.20 7.94 -1.27
N ILE A 75 -0.15 7.93 0.01
CA ILE A 75 -0.12 6.71 0.85
C ILE A 75 -0.83 5.50 0.20
N PRO A 76 -2.00 5.64 -0.46
CA PRO A 76 -2.61 4.51 -1.17
C PRO A 76 -1.70 3.88 -2.24
N VAL A 77 -0.90 4.68 -2.95
CA VAL A 77 0.05 4.18 -3.96
C VAL A 77 1.19 3.42 -3.28
N ILE A 78 1.69 3.91 -2.15
CA ILE A 78 2.69 3.19 -1.34
C ILE A 78 2.17 1.82 -0.91
N ILE A 79 0.94 1.76 -0.40
CA ILE A 79 0.31 0.50 0.00
C ILE A 79 0.16 -0.44 -1.21
N PHE A 80 -0.23 0.10 -2.37
CA PHE A 80 -0.32 -0.66 -3.61
C PHE A 80 1.03 -1.26 -4.04
N CYS A 81 2.12 -0.48 -3.97
CA CYS A 81 3.48 -0.96 -4.25
C CYS A 81 3.88 -2.12 -3.35
N ILE A 82 3.62 -1.98 -2.05
CA ILE A 82 3.89 -3.00 -1.03
C ILE A 82 3.10 -4.28 -1.33
N CYS A 83 1.81 -4.17 -1.67
CA CYS A 83 0.99 -5.33 -2.03
C CYS A 83 1.45 -5.99 -3.34
N TYR A 84 1.91 -5.22 -4.34
CA TYR A 84 2.45 -5.81 -5.55
C TYR A 84 3.72 -6.63 -5.26
N PHE A 85 4.63 -6.09 -4.44
CA PHE A 85 5.84 -6.80 -4.01
C PHE A 85 5.52 -8.14 -3.32
N GLU A 86 4.52 -8.17 -2.42
CA GLU A 86 4.09 -9.40 -1.73
C GLU A 86 3.66 -10.52 -2.69
N ASN A 87 3.12 -10.13 -3.86
CA ASN A 87 2.64 -11.07 -4.88
C ASN A 87 3.67 -11.33 -5.98
N PHE A 88 4.79 -10.59 -6.00
CA PHE A 88 5.76 -10.61 -7.09
C PHE A 88 6.39 -11.98 -7.32
N PHE A 89 6.75 -12.68 -6.23
CA PHE A 89 7.44 -13.98 -6.31
C PHE A 89 6.56 -15.15 -6.72
N LYS A 90 5.25 -14.94 -6.87
CA LYS A 90 4.29 -15.96 -7.30
C LYS A 90 3.68 -15.54 -8.61
N GLU A 91 4.19 -16.08 -9.72
CA GLU A 91 3.85 -15.65 -11.08
C GLU A 91 2.34 -15.55 -11.33
N ASN A 92 1.55 -16.56 -10.94
CA ASN A 92 0.09 -16.52 -11.09
C ASN A 92 -0.57 -15.36 -10.30
N GLN A 93 -0.04 -15.05 -9.11
CA GLN A 93 -0.56 -13.94 -8.29
C GLN A 93 -0.13 -12.60 -8.85
N LYS A 94 1.11 -12.46 -9.30
CA LYS A 94 1.63 -11.28 -10.00
C LYS A 94 0.80 -10.95 -11.25
N GLN A 95 0.54 -11.94 -12.11
CA GLN A 95 -0.27 -11.74 -13.32
C GLN A 95 -1.70 -11.30 -12.99
N LEU A 96 -2.33 -11.95 -12.01
CA LEU A 96 -3.65 -11.57 -11.55
C LEU A 96 -3.65 -10.14 -10.97
N PHE A 97 -2.63 -9.78 -10.21
CA PHE A 97 -2.48 -8.45 -9.64
C PHE A 97 -2.38 -7.37 -10.74
N ILE A 98 -1.55 -7.59 -11.75
CA ILE A 98 -1.39 -6.67 -12.88
C ILE A 98 -2.72 -6.51 -13.64
N LYS A 99 -3.41 -7.63 -13.89
CA LYS A 99 -4.70 -7.64 -14.58
C LYS A 99 -5.78 -6.86 -13.82
N GLU A 100 -5.85 -7.04 -12.50
CA GLU A 100 -6.91 -6.49 -11.64
C GLU A 100 -6.46 -5.23 -10.87
N LYS A 101 -5.34 -4.61 -11.25
CA LYS A 101 -4.69 -3.51 -10.50
C LYS A 101 -5.62 -2.36 -10.12
N ASN A 102 -6.55 -2.00 -11.01
CA ASN A 102 -7.48 -0.88 -10.79
C ASN A 102 -8.47 -1.23 -9.67
N LEU A 103 -9.06 -2.43 -9.72
CA LEU A 103 -9.97 -2.91 -8.69
C LEU A 103 -9.25 -3.06 -7.35
N LEU A 104 -8.02 -3.58 -7.35
CA LEU A 104 -7.20 -3.69 -6.15
C LEU A 104 -6.91 -2.32 -5.54
N PHE A 105 -6.59 -1.32 -6.38
CA PHE A 105 -6.37 0.05 -5.94
C PHE A 105 -7.63 0.69 -5.38
N GLU A 106 -8.81 0.45 -5.97
CA GLU A 106 -10.10 0.91 -5.43
C GLU A 106 -10.36 0.36 -4.02
N VAL A 107 -10.02 -0.92 -3.78
CA VAL A 107 -10.13 -1.52 -2.45
C VAL A 107 -9.18 -0.85 -1.46
N ILE A 108 -7.93 -0.61 -1.86
CA ILE A 108 -6.92 0.07 -1.03
C ILE A 108 -7.39 1.49 -0.66
N LEU A 109 -7.80 2.27 -1.67
CA LEU A 109 -8.31 3.62 -1.49
C LEU A 109 -9.56 3.63 -0.59
N GLY A 110 -10.46 2.66 -0.78
CA GLY A 110 -11.65 2.51 0.03
C GLY A 110 -11.37 2.13 1.49
N GLU A 111 -10.28 1.44 1.80
CA GLU A 111 -9.85 1.20 3.18
C GLU A 111 -9.12 2.40 3.78
N TYR A 112 -8.26 3.05 3.00
CA TYR A 112 -7.56 4.26 3.40
C TYR A 112 -8.53 5.38 3.83
N ASN A 113 -9.52 5.68 2.98
CA ASN A 113 -10.51 6.73 3.23
C ASN A 113 -11.40 6.47 4.45
N LYS A 114 -11.58 5.21 4.88
CA LYS A 114 -12.36 4.88 6.09
C LYS A 114 -11.61 5.22 7.38
N LEU A 115 -10.29 5.22 7.33
CA LEU A 115 -9.41 5.36 8.49
C LEU A 115 -8.75 6.73 8.59
N CYS A 116 -8.75 7.51 7.51
CA CYS A 116 -8.27 8.88 7.54
C CYS A 116 -9.08 9.70 8.57
N PRO A 117 -8.41 10.43 9.49
CA PRO A 117 -9.07 11.36 10.39
C PRO A 117 -9.93 12.37 9.62
N SER A 118 -11.11 12.65 10.15
CA SER A 118 -12.20 13.34 9.47
C SER A 118 -11.85 14.80 9.12
N ASN A 119 -11.32 15.06 7.90
CA ASN A 119 -11.51 16.29 7.09
C ASN A 119 -10.39 16.64 6.09
N GLU A 120 -9.32 15.86 5.96
CA GLU A 120 -8.54 15.97 4.73
C GLU A 120 -9.39 15.36 3.64
N ARG A 121 -9.93 16.20 2.75
CA ARG A 121 -10.49 15.74 1.47
C ARG A 121 -9.35 15.05 0.72
N ILE A 122 -9.05 13.81 1.08
CA ILE A 122 -8.25 12.92 0.23
C ILE A 122 -9.09 12.85 -1.01
N ALA A 123 -8.60 13.58 -1.99
CA ALA A 123 -9.34 13.91 -3.16
C ALA A 123 -9.88 12.61 -3.75
N ASN A 124 -11.02 12.73 -4.40
CA ASN A 124 -11.20 12.08 -5.70
C ASN A 124 -10.07 12.53 -6.66
N SER A 125 -8.79 12.45 -6.27
CA SER A 125 -7.68 12.45 -7.19
C SER A 125 -7.83 11.10 -7.84
N SER A 126 -8.48 11.12 -8.99
CA SER A 126 -8.42 10.03 -9.93
C SER A 126 -6.94 9.72 -10.14
N ILE A 127 -6.40 8.77 -9.38
CA ILE A 127 -5.08 8.23 -9.65
C ILE A 127 -5.24 7.53 -10.99
N SER A 128 -4.56 8.04 -12.00
CA SER A 128 -4.68 7.48 -13.34
C SER A 128 -4.07 6.08 -13.35
N SER A 129 -4.57 5.22 -14.25
CA SER A 129 -3.92 3.92 -14.51
C SER A 129 -2.43 4.11 -14.79
N SER A 130 -2.04 5.21 -15.47
CA SER A 130 -0.64 5.51 -15.75
C SER A 130 0.22 5.72 -14.50
N THR A 131 -0.32 6.26 -13.41
CA THR A 131 0.41 6.36 -12.13
C THR A 131 0.63 4.97 -11.54
N LEU A 132 -0.36 4.07 -11.62
CA LEU A 132 -0.20 2.69 -11.17
C LEU A 132 0.81 1.94 -12.03
N ASP A 133 0.78 2.13 -13.36
CA ASP A 133 1.77 1.56 -14.28
C ASP A 133 3.18 2.04 -13.96
N TYR A 134 3.33 3.34 -13.69
CA TYR A 134 4.61 3.92 -13.30
C TYR A 134 5.12 3.34 -11.97
N ALA A 135 4.25 3.22 -10.97
CA ALA A 135 4.59 2.62 -9.68
C ALA A 135 5.07 1.16 -9.81
N LEU A 136 4.39 0.35 -10.65
CA LEU A 136 4.82 -1.01 -10.95
C LEU A 136 6.17 -1.05 -11.69
N ALA A 137 6.40 -0.11 -12.61
CA ALA A 137 7.64 -0.01 -13.36
C ALA A 137 8.84 0.27 -12.45
N ILE A 138 8.72 1.19 -11.49
CA ILE A 138 9.75 1.46 -10.47
C ILE A 138 10.12 0.16 -9.76
N ILE A 139 9.13 -0.57 -9.22
CA ILE A 139 9.39 -1.80 -8.48
C ILE A 139 10.09 -2.84 -9.36
N ASN A 140 9.62 -3.03 -10.60
CA ASN A 140 10.21 -4.00 -11.52
C ASN A 140 11.67 -3.70 -11.87
N GLN A 141 12.12 -2.44 -11.85
CA GLN A 141 13.52 -2.09 -12.13
C GLN A 141 14.49 -2.53 -11.03
N HIS A 142 14.00 -2.77 -9.81
CA HIS A 142 14.82 -3.03 -8.63
C HIS A 142 14.78 -4.49 -8.13
N ILE A 143 13.93 -5.36 -8.68
CA ILE A 143 13.81 -6.77 -8.26
C ILE A 143 14.52 -7.71 -9.27
N TYR A 144 15.78 -7.42 -9.58
CA TYR A 144 16.64 -8.29 -10.41
C TYR A 144 17.87 -8.76 -9.63
#